data_AF-A0A454CMK1-F1
#
_entry.id   AF-A0A454CMK1-F1
#
_cell.length_a   1.000
_cell.length_b   1.000
_cell.length_c   1.000
_cell.angle_alpha   90.00
_cell.angle_beta   90.00
_cell.angle_gamma   90.00
#
_symmetry.space_group_name_H-M   'P 1'
#
loop_
_entity.id
_entity.type
_entity.pdbx_description
1 polymer ?
#
loop_
_entity_poly.entity_id
_entity_poly.type
_entity_poly.pdbx_seq_one_letter_code
_entity_poly.pdbx_strand_id
1 'polypeptide(L)' 'IGEFRAFKSGHGLNNQLLRAVLADQEAWEWTTFEEEVGSPVAFAEPNMVLA' A
#
# COMPACT_ATOMS: atom_id res chain seq x y z
N ILE A 1 -0.25 -3.39 -2.32
CA ILE A 1 -0.17 -3.23 -3.79
C ILE A 1 -1.49 -2.61 -4.24
N GLY A 2 -1.45 -1.54 -5.04
CA GLY A 2 -2.66 -0.84 -5.48
C GLY A 2 -2.38 0.62 -5.86
N GLU A 3 -3.42 1.33 -6.27
CA GLU A 3 -3.37 2.74 -6.65
C GLU A 3 -4.29 3.57 -5.75
N PHE A 4 -3.81 4.72 -5.27
CA PHE A 4 -4.60 5.67 -4.49
C PHE A 4 -4.77 6.98 -5.27
N ARG A 5 -6.03 7.41 -5.45
CA ARG A 5 -6.38 8.73 -6.00
C ARG A 5 -7.22 9.49 -4.98
N ALA A 6 -6.89 10.76 -4.78
CA ALA A 6 -7.62 11.63 -3.88
C ALA A 6 -7.80 13.02 -4.48
N PHE A 7 -8.98 13.59 -4.27
CA PHE A 7 -9.28 14.96 -4.62
C PHE A 7 -9.81 15.69 -3.40
N LYS A 8 -9.04 16.66 -2.89
CA LYS A 8 -9.33 17.43 -1.65
C LYS A 8 -9.63 16.53 -0.43
N SER A 9 -9.05 15.32 -0.38
CA SER A 9 -9.20 14.41 0.75
C SER A 9 -8.32 14.85 1.93
N GLY A 10 -8.81 14.63 3.16
CA GLY A 10 -8.08 14.86 4.40
C GLY A 10 -8.15 13.63 5.31
N HIS A 11 -7.62 13.75 6.54
CA HIS A 11 -7.51 12.62 7.47
C HIS A 11 -8.83 11.86 7.67
N GLY A 12 -9.95 12.59 7.83
CA GLY A 12 -11.26 11.98 8.02
C GLY A 12 -11.68 11.09 6.84
N LEU A 13 -11.56 11.61 5.61
CA LEU A 13 -11.96 10.88 4.40
C LEU A 13 -11.00 9.73 4.08
N ASN A 14 -9.70 9.89 4.31
CA ASN A 14 -8.72 8.82 4.15
C ASN A 14 -8.99 7.65 5.11
N ASN A 15 -9.35 7.93 6.37
CA ASN A 15 -9.70 6.90 7.33
C ASN A 15 -11.01 6.18 6.95
N GLN A 16 -12.00 6.90 6.40
CA GLN A 16 -13.22 6.27 5.90
C GLN A 16 -12.93 5.32 4.74
N LEU A 17 -12.08 5.73 3.78
CA LEU A 17 -11.64 4.85 2.70
C LEU A 17 -10.97 3.59 3.23
N LEU A 18 -10.01 3.74 4.15
CA LEU A 18 -9.29 2.58 4.71
C LEU A 18 -10.25 1.61 5.40
N ARG A 19 -11.20 2.13 6.21
CA ARG A 19 -12.22 1.29 6.86
C ARG A 19 -13.12 0.58 5.85
N ALA A 20 -13.49 1.25 4.77
CA ALA A 20 -14.33 0.65 3.73
C ALA A 20 -13.60 -0.51 3.03
N VAL A 21 -12.34 -0.31 2.63
CA VAL A 21 -11.52 -1.37 2.01
C VAL A 21 -11.35 -2.56 2.96
N LEU A 22 -11.04 -2.31 4.24
CA LEU A 22 -10.83 -3.39 5.20
C LEU A 22 -12.12 -4.14 5.58
N ALA A 23 -13.28 -3.49 5.49
CA ALA A 23 -14.58 -4.12 5.74
C ALA A 23 -15.02 -5.04 4.60
N ASP A 24 -14.56 -4.78 3.37
CA ASP A 24 -14.84 -5.60 2.19
C ASP A 24 -13.70 -6.59 1.95
N GLN A 25 -13.83 -7.81 2.49
CA GLN A 25 -12.78 -8.84 2.40
C GLN A 25 -12.54 -9.33 0.98
N GLU A 26 -13.46 -9.11 0.04
CA GLU A 26 -13.28 -9.48 -1.37
C GLU A 26 -12.49 -8.41 -2.14
N ALA A 27 -12.36 -7.19 -1.59
CA ALA A 27 -11.64 -6.09 -2.21
C ALA A 27 -10.11 -6.14 -2.01
N TRP A 28 -9.60 -7.05 -1.18
CA TRP A 28 -8.17 -7.18 -0.91
C TRP A 28 -7.78 -8.58 -0.44
N GLU A 29 -6.50 -8.90 -0.59
CA GLU A 29 -5.91 -10.15 -0.11
C GLU A 29 -4.58 -9.90 0.60
N TRP A 30 -4.23 -10.81 1.50
CA TRP A 30 -2.85 -10.93 1.97
C TRP A 30 -2.02 -11.65 0.91
N THR A 31 -0.80 -11.16 0.69
CA THR A 31 0.17 -11.82 -0.19
C THR A 31 1.57 -11.68 0.41
N THR A 32 2.42 -12.67 0.12
CA THR A 32 3.81 -12.73 0.56
C THR A 32 4.68 -13.07 -0.62
N PHE A 33 5.80 -12.37 -0.75
CA PHE A 33 6.83 -12.65 -1.74
C PHE A 33 8.07 -13.17 -1.00
N GLU A 34 8.35 -14.47 -1.16
CA GLU A 34 9.49 -15.12 -0.49
C GLU A 34 10.83 -14.69 -1.09
N GLU A 35 10.83 -14.34 -2.37
CA GLU A 35 11.99 -13.82 -3.10
C GLU A 35 11.71 -12.40 -3.59
N GLU A 36 12.75 -11.56 -3.57
CA GLU A 36 12.64 -10.14 -3.90
C GLU A 36 12.30 -9.90 -5.39
N VAL A 37 12.78 -10.77 -6.28
CA VAL A 37 12.56 -10.70 -7.74
C VAL A 37 11.06 -10.81 -8.12
N GLY A 38 10.22 -11.36 -7.23
CA GLY A 38 8.78 -11.50 -7.46
C GLY A 38 7.93 -10.33 -6.94
N SER A 39 8.48 -9.46 -6.09
CA SER A 39 7.71 -8.34 -5.52
C SER A 39 7.58 -7.19 -6.52
N PRO A 40 6.38 -6.63 -6.73
CA PRO A 40 6.22 -5.43 -7.56
C PRO A 40 6.70 -4.15 -6.86
N VAL A 41 7.13 -4.26 -5.60
CA VAL A 41 7.63 -3.15 -4.78
C VAL A 41 9.02 -3.51 -4.27
N ALA A 42 10.01 -2.68 -4.58
CA ALA A 42 11.35 -2.75 -3.99
C ALA A 42 11.42 -1.82 -2.77
N PHE A 43 12.02 -2.30 -1.68
CA PHE A 43 12.30 -1.48 -0.51
C PHE A 43 13.75 -1.00 -0.56
N ALA A 44 13.98 0.25 -0.19
CA ALA A 44 15.34 0.76 -0.03
C ALA A 44 15.98 0.12 1.20
N GLU A 45 17.24 -0.29 1.08
CA GLU A 45 18.04 -0.69 2.22
C GLU A 45 18.14 0.48 3.22
N PRO A 46 17.92 0.25 4.52
CA PRO A 46 18.10 1.28 5.53
C PRO A 46 19.52 1.83 5.47
N ASN A 47 19.67 3.16 5.36
CA ASN A 47 20.93 3.91 5.20
C ASN A 47 21.57 3.88 3.79
N MET A 48 20.84 3.51 2.74
CA MET A 48 21.32 3.72 1.38
C MET A 48 21.45 5.22 1.09
N VAL A 49 22.68 5.72 1.02
CA VAL A 49 23.01 7.08 0.55
C VAL A 49 23.30 6.99 -0.93
N LEU A 50 22.47 7.64 -1.75
CA LEU A 50 22.74 7.83 -3.16
C LEU A 50 23.76 8.99 -3.28
N ALA A 51 24.96 8.69 -3.76
CA ALA A 51 26.00 9.68 -4.07
C ALA A 51 25.73 10.37 -5.41
#